data_AF-A0A2P8WL79-F1
#
_entry.id   AF-A0A2P8WL79-F1
#
_cell.length_a   1.000
_cell.length_b   1.000
_cell.length_c   1.000
_cell.angle_alpha   90.00
_cell.angle_beta   90.00
_cell.angle_gamma   90.00
#
_symmetry.space_group_name_H-M   'P 1'
#
loop_
_entity.id
_entity.type
_entity.pdbx_description
1 polymer ?
#
loop_
_entity_poly.entity_id
_entity_poly.type
_entity_poly.pdbx_seq_one_letter_code
_entity_poly.pdbx_strand_id
1 'polypeptide(L)' 'MRRRDPNLWLGFLGFLGFLGFQAFSQNDPLLLLYFSFFSFFSAFRYWHEELKYLGLLGILGLIVAILGIAGVITV' A
#
# COMPACT_ATOMS: atom_id res chain seq x y z
N MET A 1 26.61 20.24 6.88
CA MET A 1 25.77 19.20 7.52
C MET A 1 24.68 18.80 6.53
N ARG A 2 24.78 17.62 5.92
CA ARG A 2 23.78 17.11 4.96
C ARG A 2 22.60 16.60 5.78
N ARG A 3 21.49 17.34 5.86
CA ARG A 3 20.24 16.80 6.42
C ARG A 3 19.86 15.62 5.52
N ARG A 4 20.03 14.39 6.00
CA ARG A 4 19.34 13.23 5.42
C ARG A 4 17.89 13.44 5.83
N ASP A 5 17.04 13.84 4.90
CA ASP A 5 15.60 13.84 5.12
C ASP A 5 15.15 12.37 5.27
N PRO A 6 14.87 11.88 6.49
CA PRO A 6 14.54 10.47 6.71
C PRO A 6 13.18 10.10 6.12
N ASN A 7 12.41 11.10 5.68
CA ASN A 7 11.00 10.98 5.33
C ASN A 7 10.76 10.69 3.84
N LEU A 8 11.77 10.84 2.99
CA LEU A 8 11.64 10.62 1.54
C LEU A 8 11.33 9.14 1.21
N TRP A 9 11.92 8.23 1.99
CA TRP A 9 11.64 6.79 1.89
C TRP A 9 10.21 6.45 2.27
N LEU A 10 9.67 7.08 3.32
CA LEU A 10 8.27 6.93 3.70
C LEU A 10 7.35 7.46 2.60
N GLY A 11 7.60 8.67 2.08
CA GLY A 11 6.82 9.21 0.96
C GLY A 11 6.84 8.31 -0.29
N PHE A 12 8.01 7.74 -0.62
CA PHE A 12 8.16 6.81 -1.75
C PHE A 12 7.40 5.50 -1.54
N LEU A 13 7.41 4.95 -0.33
CA LEU A 13 6.64 3.74 0.01
C LEU A 13 5.13 3.98 -0.16
N GLY A 14 4.67 5.18 0.21
CA GLY A 14 3.27 5.58 0.07
C GLY A 14 2.87 5.77 -1.40
N PHE A 15 3.77 6.34 -2.20
CA PHE A 15 3.60 6.46 -3.65
C PHE A 15 3.51 5.09 -4.33
N LEU A 16 4.38 4.14 -3.95
CA LEU A 16 4.30 2.75 -4.40
C LEU A 16 2.96 2.11 -4.04
N GLY A 17 2.48 2.31 -2.81
CA GLY A 17 1.14 1.87 -2.42
C GLY A 17 0.04 2.47 -3.30
N PHE A 18 0.17 3.75 -3.66
CA PHE A 18 -0.81 4.47 -4.47
C PHE A 18 -0.90 3.95 -5.91
N LEU A 19 0.20 3.43 -6.48
CA LEU A 19 0.17 2.74 -7.79
C LEU A 19 -0.79 1.55 -7.79
N GLY A 20 -1.04 0.94 -6.63
CA GLY A 20 -2.03 -0.13 -6.51
C GLY A 20 -3.44 0.28 -6.90
N PHE A 21 -3.80 1.56 -6.84
CA PHE A 21 -5.10 2.03 -7.34
C PHE A 21 -5.25 1.88 -8.86
N GLN A 22 -4.16 1.80 -9.62
CA GLN A 22 -4.23 1.51 -11.05
C GLN A 22 -4.77 0.11 -11.34
N ALA A 23 -4.73 -0.81 -10.38
CA ALA A 23 -5.30 -2.14 -10.52
C ALA A 23 -6.78 -2.09 -10.90
N PHE A 24 -7.56 -1.21 -10.27
CA PHE A 24 -8.99 -1.02 -10.56
C PHE A 24 -9.25 -0.47 -11.97
N SER A 25 -8.29 0.30 -12.52
CA SER A 25 -8.42 0.82 -13.87
C SER A 25 -8.00 -0.20 -14.94
N GLN A 26 -7.07 -1.10 -14.60
CA GLN A 26 -6.47 -2.03 -15.56
C GLN A 26 -7.04 -3.45 -15.46
N ASN A 27 -7.92 -3.73 -14.48
CA ASN A 27 -8.41 -5.08 -14.18
C ASN A 27 -7.30 -6.11 -13.99
N ASP A 28 -6.16 -5.65 -13.46
CA ASP A 28 -5.01 -6.50 -13.18
C ASP A 28 -4.86 -6.70 -11.66
N PRO A 29 -5.17 -7.91 -11.15
CA PRO A 29 -5.03 -8.24 -9.74
C PRO A 29 -3.59 -8.11 -9.21
N LEU A 30 -2.59 -8.25 -10.09
CA LEU A 30 -1.17 -8.15 -9.72
C LEU A 30 -0.83 -6.73 -9.25
N LEU A 31 -1.48 -5.71 -9.81
CA LEU A 31 -1.28 -4.33 -9.38
C LEU A 31 -1.77 -4.10 -7.94
N LEU A 32 -2.74 -4.87 -7.42
CA LEU A 32 -3.14 -4.73 -6.01
C LEU A 32 -2.06 -5.19 -5.03
N LEU A 33 -1.07 -5.97 -5.47
CA LEU A 33 0.07 -6.30 -4.61
C LEU A 33 0.82 -5.05 -4.17
N TYR A 34 0.77 -3.96 -4.94
CA TYR A 34 1.34 -2.68 -4.54
C TYR A 34 0.69 -2.11 -3.27
N PHE A 35 -0.58 -2.38 -3.00
CA PHE A 35 -1.19 -1.99 -1.72
C PHE A 35 -0.48 -2.61 -0.51
N SER A 36 0.18 -3.76 -0.66
CA SER A 36 0.97 -4.38 0.42
C SER A 36 2.09 -3.45 0.91
N PHE A 37 2.59 -2.53 0.09
CA PHE A 37 3.55 -1.51 0.52
C PHE A 37 2.96 -0.55 1.57
N PHE A 38 1.65 -0.33 1.55
CA PHE A 38 0.99 0.42 2.62
C PHE A 38 1.01 -0.31 3.96
N SER A 39 0.96 -1.66 3.97
CA SER A 39 1.06 -2.44 5.20
C SER A 39 2.40 -2.28 5.90
N PHE A 40 3.49 -1.95 5.18
CA PHE A 40 4.78 -1.64 5.80
C PHE A 40 4.73 -0.38 6.68
N PHE A 41 3.84 0.58 6.41
CA PHE A 41 3.63 1.71 7.32
C PHE A 41 3.02 1.29 8.66
N SER A 42 2.31 0.16 8.71
CA SER A 42 1.85 -0.43 9.97
C SER A 42 3.02 -0.83 10.88
N ALA A 43 4.19 -1.17 10.33
CA ALA A 43 5.39 -1.44 11.13
C ALA A 43 5.93 -0.16 11.81
N PHE A 44 5.68 1.01 11.21
CA PHE A 44 6.00 2.32 11.77
C PHE A 44 4.89 2.87 12.68
N ARG A 45 3.93 2.03 13.10
CA ARG A 45 2.85 2.37 14.05
C ARG A 45 3.35 2.99 15.35
N TYR A 46 4.61 2.73 15.72
CA TYR A 46 5.22 3.32 16.91
C TYR A 46 5.53 4.83 16.77
N TRP A 47 5.62 5.36 15.54
CA TRP A 47 6.07 6.74 15.30
C TRP A 47 4.93 7.73 15.07
N HIS A 48 3.88 7.34 14.33
CA HIS A 48 2.71 8.20 14.07
C HIS A 48 1.42 7.37 14.03
N GLU A 49 0.41 7.77 14.80
CA GLU A 49 -0.90 7.09 14.84
C GLU A 49 -1.62 7.13 13.48
N GLU A 50 -1.38 8.15 12.67
CA GLU A 50 -1.97 8.27 11.32
C GLU A 50 -1.53 7.15 10.37
N LEU A 51 -0.31 6.62 10.55
CA LEU A 51 0.21 5.51 9.75
C LEU A 51 -0.53 4.19 10.00
N LYS A 52 -1.29 4.10 11.10
CA LYS A 52 -2.18 2.97 11.39
C LYS A 52 -3.25 2.80 10.32
N TYR A 53 -3.81 3.90 9.82
CA TYR A 53 -4.86 3.87 8.80
C TYR A 53 -4.31 3.45 7.44
N LEU A 54 -3.10 3.92 7.08
CA LEU A 54 -2.38 3.44 5.89
C LEU A 54 -2.08 1.94 5.99
N GLY A 55 -1.60 1.49 7.15
CA GLY A 55 -1.34 0.06 7.39
C GLY A 55 -2.58 -0.82 7.18
N LEU A 56 -3.73 -0.38 7.70
CA LEU A 56 -5.04 -1.00 7.51
C LEU A 56 -5.46 -1.02 6.04
N LEU A 57 -5.22 0.07 5.32
CA LEU A 57 -5.50 0.18 3.89
C LEU A 57 -4.70 -0.85 3.09
N GLY A 58 -3.43 -1.08 3.46
CA GLY A 58 -2.62 -2.12 2.81
C GLY A 58 -3.14 -3.53 3.04
N ILE A 59 -3.63 -3.83 4.26
CA ILE A 59 -4.24 -5.14 4.56
C ILE A 59 -5.53 -5.33 3.76
N LEU A 60 -6.37 -4.30 3.69
CA LEU A 60 -7.56 -4.29 2.85
C LEU A 60 -7.20 -4.53 1.38
N GLY A 61 -6.20 -3.83 0.85
CA GLY A 61 -5.75 -4.02 -0.52
C GLY A 61 -5.22 -5.43 -0.79
N LEU A 62 -4.54 -6.05 0.17
CA LEU A 62 -4.06 -7.44 0.05
C LEU A 62 -5.22 -8.45 0.05
N ILE A 63 -6.25 -8.23 0.88
CA ILE A 63 -7.48 -9.04 0.84
C ILE A 63 -8.13 -8.92 -0.54
N VAL A 64 -8.31 -7.69 -1.05
CA VAL A 64 -8.90 -7.46 -2.38
C VAL A 64 -8.04 -8.06 -3.49
N ALA A 65 -6.70 -8.00 -3.38
CA ALA A 65 -5.79 -8.64 -4.32
C ALA A 65 -6.01 -10.16 -4.39
N ILE A 66 -6.11 -10.82 -3.23
CA ILE A 66 -6.36 -12.26 -3.15
C ILE A 66 -7.71 -12.61 -3.77
N LEU A 67 -8.76 -11.83 -3.47
CA LEU A 67 -10.08 -12.06 -4.08
C LEU A 67 -10.07 -11.81 -5.61
N GLY A 68 -9.31 -10.83 -6.09
CA GLY A 68 -9.12 -10.55 -7.51
C GLY A 68 -8.37 -11.68 -8.23
N ILE A 69 -7.28 -12.17 -7.64
CA ILE A 69 -6.51 -13.32 -8.17
C ILE A 69 -7.37 -14.60 -8.16
N ALA A 70 -8.20 -14.78 -7.13
CA ALA A 70 -9.13 -15.90 -7.04
C ALA A 70 -10.28 -15.83 -8.06
N GLY A 71 -10.43 -14.72 -8.80
CA GLY A 71 -11.49 -14.51 -9.79
C GLY A 71 -12.88 -14.31 -9.17
N VAL A 72 -12.95 -13.99 -7.87
CA VAL A 72 -14.22 -13.73 -7.16
C VAL A 72 -14.77 -12.35 -7.51
N ILE A 73 -13.89 -11.40 -7.83
CA ILE A 73 -14.22 -10.02 -8.20
C ILE A 73 -13.35 -9.63 -9.40
N THR A 74 -13.97 -9.01 -10.41
CA THR A 74 -13.24 -8.25 -11.44
C THR A 74 -12.87 -6.92 -10.82
N VAL A 75 -11.57 -6.71 -10.58
CA VAL A 75 -11.07 -5.55 -9.85
C VAL A 75 -10.93 -4.35 -10.76
#